data_AF-A0A9E2FRT1-F1
#
_entry.id   AF-A0A9E2FRT1-F1
#
_cell.length_a   1.000
_cell.length_b   1.000
_cell.length_c   1.000
_cell.angle_alpha   90.00
_cell.angle_beta   90.00
_cell.angle_gamma   90.00
#
_symmetry.space_group_name_H-M   'P 1'
#
loop_
_entity.id
_entity.type
_entity.pdbx_description
1 polymer ?
#
loop_
_entity_poly.entity_id
_entity_poly.type
_entity_poly.pdbx_seq_one_letter_code
_entity_poly.pdbx_strand_id
1 'polypeptide(L)'
;MIVVPKTTTVGIVVSAQKAISHHDPSLADESNSRLFNRRPMLVSLNVDVSGASPGGVFALNPVPPDMVEMFRQFSVPEFVASAFVAAFVDAYNTSDGMGHFGNADKFQALRNRLKQAAVKSFDLCQCWGVLCEAMGVGVAESKHLFRIVTLYEVPRPLAYTALGKLIENSAGYVTIAQYWHDQRKLAERGAEYAASRGQEEVELVVVEPSEAKAQTSAVVKLDVPAISENSLRHQLREAGYRHLFAVLGIERGDGPGWGVLPEMVEALFVNGGNIVKGASAPAAAHALAAKIRTAYRLVDLFSGTTKAFWLGTGKLTGLRCWLVCRENAAALPIEDPLMDVSAFDMLDSVTETRRATERGVGQMIQNFETVVSGAKLYAEFDLDRYTHPLTLGAFQAALDTYLADRPELGGQSARGYGFVDGEIVQSLPDGENLKAQYEASLVENREALRAGLIDGTLTTGVEVI
;
A
#
# COMPACT_ATOMS: atom_id res chain seq x y z
N MET A 1 15.46 -10.34 42.01
CA MET A 1 15.54 -10.39 40.53
C MET A 1 14.22 -9.84 39.99
N ILE A 2 14.21 -8.63 39.45
CA ILE A 2 13.01 -8.02 38.86
C ILE A 2 12.89 -8.59 37.45
N VAL A 3 11.95 -9.51 37.23
CA VAL A 3 11.61 -9.98 35.89
C VAL A 3 10.83 -8.86 35.21
N VAL A 4 11.44 -8.19 34.24
CA VAL A 4 10.73 -7.21 33.41
C VAL A 4 9.81 -7.99 32.47
N PRO A 5 8.48 -7.85 32.56
CA PRO A 5 7.57 -8.58 31.69
C PRO A 5 7.75 -8.08 30.26
N LYS A 6 8.04 -9.02 29.34
CA LYS A 6 8.26 -8.74 27.92
C LYS A 6 6.93 -8.79 27.16
N THR A 7 6.80 -7.95 26.13
CA THR A 7 5.76 -8.09 25.10
C THR A 7 5.87 -9.48 24.50
N THR A 8 4.72 -10.12 24.29
CA THR A 8 4.67 -11.42 23.61
C THR A 8 4.40 -11.17 22.15
N THR A 9 5.26 -11.71 21.28
CA THR A 9 5.18 -11.50 19.83
C THR A 9 4.98 -12.84 19.14
N VAL A 10 4.03 -12.90 18.22
CA VAL A 10 3.72 -14.06 17.37
C VAL A 10 3.86 -13.63 15.92
N GLY A 11 4.53 -14.45 15.12
CA GLY A 11 4.81 -14.17 13.71
C GLY A 11 4.23 -15.25 12.82
N ILE A 12 3.57 -14.85 11.75
CA ILE A 12 3.10 -15.75 10.69
C ILE A 12 3.60 -15.30 9.32
N VAL A 13 3.76 -16.25 8.43
CA VAL A 13 3.91 -15.99 7.00
C VAL A 13 2.65 -16.47 6.30
N VAL A 14 2.06 -15.62 5.46
CA VAL A 14 0.93 -15.99 4.60
C VAL A 14 1.34 -15.89 3.13
N SER A 15 1.06 -16.93 2.36
CA SER A 15 1.36 -17.06 0.94
C SER A 15 0.07 -16.92 0.12
N ALA A 16 0.06 -16.01 -0.85
CA ALA A 16 -1.09 -15.76 -1.70
C ALA A 16 -1.37 -16.95 -2.64
N GLN A 17 -2.48 -17.65 -2.43
CA GLN A 17 -2.98 -18.70 -3.34
C GLN A 17 -3.81 -18.11 -4.49
N LYS A 18 -4.36 -16.93 -4.27
CA LYS A 18 -4.98 -16.08 -5.29
C LYS A 18 -4.45 -14.66 -5.14
N ALA A 19 -4.54 -13.89 -6.22
CA ALA A 19 -4.16 -12.49 -6.21
C ALA A 19 -4.91 -11.74 -5.09
N ILE A 20 -4.21 -10.85 -4.39
CA ILE A 20 -4.78 -10.07 -3.29
C ILE A 20 -5.19 -8.70 -3.83
N SER A 21 -6.48 -8.38 -3.70
CA SER A 21 -6.99 -7.03 -3.96
C SER A 21 -7.01 -6.26 -2.64
N HIS A 22 -6.33 -5.13 -2.57
CA HIS A 22 -6.37 -4.29 -1.37
C HIS A 22 -6.16 -2.83 -1.76
N HIS A 23 -7.27 -2.10 -1.89
CA HIS A 23 -7.29 -0.72 -2.37
C HIS A 23 -7.66 0.20 -1.22
N ASP A 24 -7.03 1.38 -1.18
CA ASP A 24 -7.45 2.43 -0.28
C ASP A 24 -8.63 3.22 -0.92
N PRO A 25 -9.85 3.14 -0.37
CA PRO A 25 -10.98 3.89 -0.90
C PRO A 25 -10.82 5.41 -0.75
N SER A 26 -9.94 5.89 0.13
CA SER A 26 -9.64 7.31 0.28
C SER A 26 -8.68 7.84 -0.80
N LEU A 27 -7.94 6.94 -1.46
CA LEU A 27 -7.08 7.23 -2.61
C LEU A 27 -7.73 6.89 -3.95
N ALA A 28 -9.04 6.64 -3.96
CA ALA A 28 -9.78 6.47 -5.21
C ALA A 28 -9.81 7.81 -5.95
N ASP A 29 -8.88 7.96 -6.89
CA ASP A 29 -8.93 9.02 -7.90
C ASP A 29 -10.28 8.90 -8.65
N GLU A 30 -10.82 9.99 -9.20
CA GLU A 30 -12.08 9.96 -9.98
C GLU A 30 -11.98 9.08 -11.25
N SER A 31 -10.82 8.47 -11.49
CA SER A 31 -10.57 7.51 -12.55
C SER A 31 -11.16 6.12 -12.26
N ASN A 32 -11.44 5.37 -13.33
CA ASN A 32 -11.82 3.96 -13.26
C ASN A 32 -10.65 3.01 -12.90
N SER A 33 -9.48 3.56 -12.55
CA SER A 33 -8.29 2.80 -12.17
C SER A 33 -8.02 2.90 -10.68
N ARG A 34 -7.97 1.76 -9.98
CA ARG A 34 -7.64 1.71 -8.54
C ARG A 34 -6.26 1.13 -8.32
N LEU A 35 -5.38 1.96 -7.78
CA LEU A 35 -4.06 1.53 -7.36
C LEU A 35 -4.15 0.63 -6.11
N PHE A 36 -3.19 -0.26 -5.95
CA PHE A 36 -3.03 -1.02 -4.71
C PHE A 36 -2.66 -0.05 -3.58
N ASN A 37 -3.07 -0.36 -2.35
CA ASN A 37 -2.74 0.46 -1.19
C ASN A 37 -1.22 0.61 -1.05
N ARG A 38 -0.74 1.82 -0.74
CA ARG A 38 0.69 2.14 -0.63
C ARG A 38 0.98 2.91 0.64
N ARG A 39 2.20 2.77 1.16
CA ARG A 39 2.67 3.50 2.34
C ARG A 39 4.02 4.17 2.08
N PRO A 40 4.22 5.40 2.58
CA PRO A 40 5.51 6.05 2.47
C PRO A 40 6.55 5.30 3.31
N MET A 41 7.59 4.79 2.66
CA MET A 41 8.71 4.08 3.27
C MET A 41 10.02 4.75 2.86
N LEU A 42 10.96 4.78 3.79
CA LEU A 42 12.34 5.15 3.50
C LEU A 42 13.05 3.91 2.99
N VAL A 43 13.39 3.90 1.70
CA VAL A 43 14.12 2.81 1.06
C VAL A 43 15.56 3.23 0.90
N SER A 44 16.46 2.54 1.61
CA SER A 44 17.90 2.75 1.48
C SER A 44 18.40 2.09 0.21
N LEU A 45 18.81 2.91 -0.75
CA LEU A 45 19.46 2.44 -1.96
C LEU A 45 20.97 2.49 -1.72
N ASN A 46 21.54 1.35 -1.35
CA ASN A 46 22.99 1.15 -1.37
C ASN A 46 23.41 0.82 -2.80
N VAL A 47 23.32 1.82 -3.67
CA VAL A 47 23.64 1.66 -5.07
C VAL A 47 24.91 2.45 -5.34
N ASP A 48 26.00 1.72 -5.54
CA ASP A 48 27.23 2.33 -6.01
C ASP A 48 27.04 2.73 -7.48
N VAL A 49 26.90 4.03 -7.73
CA VAL A 49 26.89 4.60 -9.09
C VAL A 49 28.28 5.13 -9.47
N SER A 50 29.31 4.93 -8.63
CA SER A 50 30.67 5.32 -8.98
C SER A 50 31.14 4.50 -10.19
N GLY A 51 31.61 5.20 -11.23
CA GLY A 51 32.00 4.57 -12.50
C GLY A 51 30.86 4.25 -13.47
N ALA A 52 29.58 4.48 -13.11
CA ALA A 52 28.48 4.41 -14.06
C ALA A 52 28.57 5.60 -15.03
N SER A 53 29.06 5.37 -16.25
CA SER A 53 29.08 6.41 -17.26
C SER A 53 27.65 6.71 -17.74
N PRO A 54 27.22 7.98 -17.77
CA PRO A 54 25.94 8.37 -18.37
C PRO A 54 25.95 8.24 -19.91
N GLY A 55 27.01 7.67 -20.50
CA GLY A 55 27.14 7.49 -21.94
C GLY A 55 27.11 8.82 -22.70
N GLY A 56 26.41 8.85 -23.83
CA GLY A 56 26.22 10.06 -24.65
C GLY A 56 25.14 11.02 -24.16
N VAL A 57 24.54 10.80 -22.98
CA VAL A 57 23.36 11.56 -22.51
C VAL A 57 23.63 13.07 -22.48
N PHE A 58 24.78 13.53 -21.98
CA PHE A 58 25.08 14.97 -21.91
C PHE A 58 25.22 15.61 -23.29
N ALA A 59 25.95 14.96 -24.19
CA ALA A 59 26.16 15.44 -25.55
C ALA A 59 24.84 15.53 -26.34
N LEU A 60 23.93 14.59 -26.11
CA LEU A 60 22.62 14.55 -26.77
C LEU A 60 21.56 15.40 -26.09
N ASN A 61 21.89 15.99 -24.93
CA ASN A 61 21.00 16.86 -24.20
C ASN A 61 21.69 18.19 -23.85
N PRO A 62 22.03 19.02 -24.85
CA PRO A 62 22.57 20.35 -24.56
C PRO A 62 21.49 21.23 -23.91
N VAL A 63 21.91 22.05 -22.96
CA VAL A 63 21.07 22.90 -22.10
C VAL A 63 21.09 24.36 -22.59
N PRO A 64 20.05 25.15 -22.28
CA PRO A 64 20.05 26.59 -22.55
C PRO A 64 21.16 27.31 -21.77
N PRO A 65 21.80 28.36 -22.34
CA PRO A 65 22.92 29.08 -21.71
C PRO A 65 22.62 29.60 -20.31
N ASP A 66 21.40 30.07 -20.08
CA ASP A 66 20.94 30.62 -18.81
C ASP A 66 20.66 29.55 -17.74
N MET A 67 20.57 28.27 -18.14
CA MET A 67 20.45 27.13 -17.22
C MET A 67 21.78 26.47 -16.90
N VAL A 68 22.89 26.87 -17.54
CA VAL A 68 24.20 26.21 -17.40
C VAL A 68 24.65 26.13 -15.95
N GLU A 69 24.58 27.25 -15.22
CA GLU A 69 24.99 27.29 -13.80
C GLU A 69 24.13 26.42 -12.90
N MET A 70 22.83 26.30 -13.21
CA MET A 70 21.93 25.40 -12.49
C MET A 70 22.32 23.94 -12.74
N PHE A 71 22.51 23.54 -13.99
CA PHE A 71 22.87 22.16 -14.34
C PHE A 71 24.27 21.76 -13.89
N ARG A 72 25.21 22.71 -13.74
CA ARG A 72 26.52 22.46 -13.11
C ARG A 72 26.39 22.05 -11.63
N GLN A 73 25.36 22.52 -10.94
CA GLN A 73 25.11 22.20 -9.53
C GLN A 73 24.33 20.89 -9.34
N PHE A 74 23.67 20.42 -10.41
CA PHE A 74 22.95 19.16 -10.41
C PHE A 74 23.92 17.99 -10.26
N SER A 75 23.45 16.97 -9.57
CA SER A 75 24.03 15.63 -9.65
C SER A 75 23.65 14.96 -10.98
N VAL A 76 24.42 13.93 -11.36
CA VAL A 76 24.13 13.15 -12.58
C VAL A 76 22.69 12.62 -12.62
N PRO A 77 22.10 12.04 -11.54
CA PRO A 77 20.70 11.61 -11.55
C PRO A 77 19.70 12.73 -11.78
N GLU A 78 19.94 13.94 -11.24
CA GLU A 78 19.06 15.11 -11.41
C GLU A 78 19.11 15.62 -12.86
N PHE A 79 20.29 15.59 -13.48
CA PHE A 79 20.43 15.88 -14.90
C PHE A 79 19.68 14.84 -15.75
N VAL A 80 19.89 13.54 -15.51
CA VAL A 80 19.23 12.46 -16.26
C VAL A 80 17.71 12.54 -16.12
N ALA A 81 17.20 12.78 -14.91
CA ALA A 81 15.76 13.00 -14.67
C ALA A 81 15.23 14.19 -15.47
N SER A 82 15.96 15.31 -15.51
CA SER A 82 15.57 16.50 -16.27
C SER A 82 15.58 16.24 -17.78
N ALA A 83 16.63 15.59 -18.29
CA ALA A 83 16.76 15.21 -19.69
C ALA A 83 15.66 14.24 -20.13
N PHE A 84 15.30 13.28 -19.27
CA PHE A 84 14.19 12.35 -19.49
C PHE A 84 12.85 13.08 -19.68
N VAL A 85 12.51 13.98 -18.75
CA VAL A 85 11.24 14.73 -18.85
C VAL A 85 11.26 15.70 -20.03
N ALA A 86 12.38 16.37 -20.30
CA ALA A 86 12.53 17.22 -21.48
C ALA A 86 12.34 16.42 -22.78
N ALA A 87 12.92 15.21 -22.86
CA ALA A 87 12.74 14.34 -24.01
C ALA A 87 11.27 13.94 -24.20
N PHE A 88 10.55 13.67 -23.12
CA PHE A 88 9.14 13.34 -23.15
C PHE A 88 8.28 14.53 -23.60
N VAL A 89 8.56 15.74 -23.10
CA VAL A 89 7.87 16.97 -23.51
C VAL A 89 8.06 17.23 -25.00
N ASP A 90 9.27 17.04 -25.53
CA ASP A 90 9.55 17.18 -26.97
C ASP A 90 8.73 16.18 -27.81
N ALA A 91 8.70 14.91 -27.41
CA ALA A 91 7.93 13.87 -28.11
C ALA A 91 6.41 14.14 -28.03
N TYR A 92 5.93 14.57 -26.86
CA TYR A 92 4.52 14.83 -26.62
C TYR A 92 4.00 16.12 -27.27
N ASN A 93 4.88 17.09 -27.56
CA ASN A 93 4.54 18.33 -28.25
C ASN A 93 4.64 18.23 -29.78
N THR A 94 5.19 17.13 -30.31
CA THR A 94 5.34 16.89 -31.76
C THR A 94 4.29 15.95 -32.32
N SER A 95 3.76 15.01 -31.53
CA SER A 95 2.66 14.14 -31.94
C SER A 95 1.40 14.96 -32.23
N ASP A 96 0.76 14.74 -33.40
CA ASP A 96 -0.58 15.19 -33.82
C ASP A 96 -1.74 14.68 -32.91
N GLY A 97 -1.44 14.37 -31.65
CA GLY A 97 -2.43 13.92 -30.67
C GLY A 97 -3.49 14.99 -30.51
N MET A 98 -4.75 14.60 -30.68
CA MET A 98 -5.92 15.42 -30.40
C MET A 98 -5.75 16.06 -29.02
N GLY A 99 -5.42 17.36 -29.00
CA GLY A 99 -5.15 18.12 -27.80
C GLY A 99 -6.40 18.20 -26.93
N HIS A 100 -6.61 17.20 -26.09
CA HIS A 100 -7.76 17.15 -25.18
C HIS A 100 -7.60 18.10 -23.99
N PHE A 101 -6.41 18.72 -23.81
CA PHE A 101 -6.11 19.61 -22.68
C PHE A 101 -5.48 20.92 -23.16
N GLY A 102 -5.87 22.03 -22.54
CA GLY A 102 -5.15 23.30 -22.68
C GLY A 102 -3.73 23.21 -22.12
N ASN A 103 -2.85 24.15 -22.48
CA ASN A 103 -1.42 24.10 -22.12
C ASN A 103 -1.18 23.96 -20.60
N ALA A 104 -1.97 24.62 -19.75
CA ALA A 104 -1.82 24.53 -18.30
C ALA A 104 -2.26 23.17 -17.74
N ASP A 105 -3.42 22.66 -18.17
CA ASP A 105 -3.96 21.37 -17.74
C ASP A 105 -3.07 20.21 -18.21
N LYS A 106 -2.43 20.37 -19.36
CA LYS A 106 -1.48 19.41 -19.93
C LYS A 106 -0.27 19.16 -19.03
N PHE A 107 0.39 20.21 -18.53
CA PHE A 107 1.55 20.04 -17.65
C PHE A 107 1.17 19.62 -16.23
N GLN A 108 -0.01 20.04 -15.76
CA GLN A 108 -0.57 19.56 -14.51
C GLN A 108 -0.86 18.05 -14.55
N ALA A 109 -1.44 17.56 -15.65
CA ALA A 109 -1.66 16.14 -15.88
C ALA A 109 -0.33 15.38 -16.00
N LEU A 110 0.64 15.91 -16.77
CA LEU A 110 1.98 15.33 -16.90
C LEU A 110 2.64 15.18 -15.53
N ARG A 111 2.60 16.21 -14.67
CA ARG A 111 3.16 16.17 -13.32
C ARG A 111 2.60 15.01 -12.49
N ASN A 112 1.28 14.89 -12.44
CA ASN A 112 0.62 13.85 -11.64
C ASN A 112 0.93 12.45 -12.19
N ARG A 113 0.86 12.27 -13.51
CA ARG A 113 1.08 10.98 -14.18
C ARG A 113 2.56 10.58 -14.22
N LEU A 114 3.48 11.52 -14.34
CA LEU A 114 4.93 11.29 -14.27
C LEU A 114 5.32 10.70 -12.91
N LYS A 115 4.79 11.27 -11.83
CA LYS A 115 5.03 10.73 -10.49
C LYS A 115 4.53 9.28 -10.39
N GLN A 116 3.32 9.01 -10.87
CA GLN A 116 2.75 7.65 -10.88
C GLN A 116 3.56 6.68 -11.75
N ALA A 117 3.98 7.11 -12.95
CA ALA A 117 4.79 6.31 -13.86
C ALA A 117 6.16 5.98 -13.25
N ALA A 118 6.83 6.97 -12.63
CA ALA A 118 8.10 6.77 -11.97
C ALA A 118 7.99 5.80 -10.77
N VAL A 119 6.90 5.86 -9.99
CA VAL A 119 6.64 4.90 -8.90
C VAL A 119 6.44 3.48 -9.44
N LYS A 120 5.88 3.32 -10.64
CA LYS A 120 5.61 2.01 -11.24
C LYS A 120 6.80 1.40 -11.98
N SER A 121 7.91 2.12 -12.12
CA SER A 121 8.95 1.77 -13.08
C SER A 121 10.28 1.44 -12.44
N PHE A 122 11.03 0.50 -13.04
CA PHE A 122 12.36 0.08 -12.60
C PHE A 122 13.51 0.66 -13.42
N ASP A 123 13.20 1.24 -14.57
CA ASP A 123 14.13 1.99 -15.42
C ASP A 123 13.41 3.09 -16.21
N LEU A 124 14.18 3.87 -16.96
CA LEU A 124 13.64 4.96 -17.76
C LEU A 124 12.82 4.46 -18.98
N CYS A 125 13.08 3.25 -19.48
CA CYS A 125 12.34 2.67 -20.60
C CYS A 125 10.91 2.31 -20.20
N GLN A 126 10.76 1.58 -19.09
CA GLN A 126 9.44 1.25 -18.55
C GLN A 126 8.69 2.51 -18.11
N CYS A 127 9.37 3.47 -17.48
CA CYS A 127 8.77 4.75 -17.10
C CYS A 127 8.22 5.49 -18.31
N TRP A 128 8.97 5.48 -19.41
CA TRP A 128 8.52 6.06 -20.67
C TRP A 128 7.26 5.35 -21.20
N GLY A 129 7.24 4.02 -21.22
CA GLY A 129 6.09 3.23 -21.68
C GLY A 129 4.82 3.52 -20.85
N VAL A 130 4.92 3.44 -19.53
CA VAL A 130 3.80 3.73 -18.61
C VAL A 130 3.32 5.18 -18.77
N LEU A 131 4.25 6.12 -18.95
CA LEU A 131 3.90 7.53 -19.13
C LEU A 131 3.25 7.79 -20.49
N CYS A 132 3.72 7.15 -21.57
CA CYS A 132 3.10 7.19 -22.90
C CYS A 132 1.66 6.70 -22.84
N GLU A 133 1.41 5.54 -22.23
CA GLU A 133 0.04 5.01 -22.04
C GLU A 133 -0.83 5.96 -21.21
N ALA A 134 -0.30 6.44 -20.08
CA ALA A 134 -1.04 7.34 -19.20
C ALA A 134 -1.37 8.68 -19.85
N MET A 135 -0.49 9.20 -20.71
CA MET A 135 -0.64 10.48 -21.39
C MET A 135 -1.26 10.36 -22.78
N GLY A 136 -1.47 9.16 -23.31
CA GLY A 136 -1.96 8.92 -24.66
C GLY A 136 -0.98 9.36 -25.75
N VAL A 137 0.33 9.26 -25.49
CA VAL A 137 1.38 9.65 -26.46
C VAL A 137 1.67 8.47 -27.37
N GLY A 138 1.61 8.71 -28.68
CA GLY A 138 1.98 7.72 -29.70
C GLY A 138 3.49 7.45 -29.76
N VAL A 139 3.90 6.69 -30.76
CA VAL A 139 5.32 6.41 -31.02
C VAL A 139 6.04 7.72 -31.35
N ALA A 140 7.16 7.97 -30.69
CA ALA A 140 7.96 9.18 -30.91
C ALA A 140 8.49 9.23 -32.36
N GLU A 141 8.59 10.45 -32.91
CA GLU A 141 9.17 10.66 -34.24
C GLU A 141 10.64 10.21 -34.32
N SER A 142 11.08 9.83 -35.51
CA SER A 142 12.46 9.36 -35.80
C SER A 142 13.55 10.30 -35.29
N LYS A 143 13.31 11.62 -35.32
CA LYS A 143 14.27 12.64 -34.86
C LYS A 143 14.51 12.64 -33.35
N HIS A 144 13.59 12.10 -32.54
CA HIS A 144 13.71 12.04 -31.08
C HIS A 144 14.16 10.66 -30.57
N LEU A 145 13.98 9.62 -31.39
CA LEU A 145 14.26 8.22 -31.05
C LEU A 145 15.67 7.99 -30.54
N PHE A 146 16.69 8.55 -31.20
CA PHE A 146 18.09 8.35 -30.78
C PHE A 146 18.34 8.85 -29.36
N ARG A 147 17.86 10.05 -29.03
CA ARG A 147 17.99 10.65 -27.70
C ARG A 147 17.23 9.86 -26.64
N ILE A 148 16.05 9.33 -26.98
CA ILE A 148 15.23 8.51 -26.09
C ILE A 148 15.93 7.17 -25.80
N VAL A 149 16.45 6.51 -26.83
CA VAL A 149 17.18 5.24 -26.68
C VAL A 149 18.42 5.42 -25.83
N THR A 150 19.20 6.50 -26.00
CA THR A 150 20.35 6.76 -25.13
C THR A 150 19.97 6.94 -23.66
N LEU A 151 18.77 7.46 -23.37
CA LEU A 151 18.26 7.52 -21.98
C LEU A 151 17.91 6.12 -21.45
N TYR A 152 17.52 5.18 -22.31
CA TYR A 152 17.26 3.78 -21.91
C TYR A 152 18.54 3.00 -21.65
N GLU A 153 19.65 3.39 -22.29
CA GLU A 153 20.97 2.78 -22.11
C GLU A 153 21.69 3.25 -20.83
N VAL A 154 21.11 4.21 -20.10
CA VAL A 154 21.65 4.65 -18.80
C VAL A 154 21.76 3.44 -17.86
N PRO A 155 22.90 3.24 -17.18
CA PRO A 155 23.06 2.13 -16.25
C PRO A 155 21.91 2.07 -15.24
N ARG A 156 21.35 0.88 -15.03
CA ARG A 156 20.19 0.64 -14.15
C ARG A 156 20.31 1.31 -12.77
N PRO A 157 21.47 1.27 -12.09
CA PRO A 157 21.75 2.06 -10.89
C PRO A 157 21.38 3.55 -10.99
N LEU A 158 21.84 4.21 -12.06
CA LEU A 158 21.63 5.63 -12.30
C LEU A 158 20.20 5.93 -12.74
N ALA A 159 19.61 5.07 -13.59
CA ALA A 159 18.21 5.16 -14.00
C ALA A 159 17.29 5.13 -12.77
N TYR A 160 17.54 4.22 -11.83
CA TYR A 160 16.73 4.08 -10.62
C TYR A 160 16.81 5.32 -9.71
N THR A 161 18.01 5.88 -9.51
CA THR A 161 18.17 7.12 -8.74
C THR A 161 17.50 8.31 -9.43
N ALA A 162 17.55 8.39 -10.77
CA ALA A 162 16.84 9.41 -11.54
C ALA A 162 15.32 9.29 -11.37
N LEU A 163 14.75 8.08 -11.40
CA LEU A 163 13.34 7.86 -11.08
C LEU A 163 12.98 8.33 -9.67
N GLY A 164 13.84 8.07 -8.68
CA GLY A 164 13.69 8.59 -7.32
C GLY A 164 13.57 10.12 -7.29
N LYS A 165 14.39 10.83 -8.09
CA LYS A 165 14.28 12.28 -8.25
C LYS A 165 12.94 12.71 -8.84
N LEU A 166 12.42 12.00 -9.84
CA LEU A 166 11.10 12.27 -10.40
C LEU A 166 9.97 12.10 -9.36
N ILE A 167 10.11 11.14 -8.45
CA ILE A 167 9.14 10.90 -7.37
C ILE A 167 9.21 12.02 -6.32
N GLU A 168 10.41 12.46 -5.95
CA GLU A 168 10.66 13.53 -4.98
C GLU A 168 10.15 14.89 -5.47
N ASN A 169 10.40 15.26 -6.72
CA ASN A 169 10.12 16.61 -7.24
C ASN A 169 9.65 16.65 -8.71
N SER A 170 8.66 15.82 -9.08
CA SER A 170 8.07 15.85 -10.43
C SER A 170 7.68 17.25 -10.92
N ALA A 171 7.19 18.12 -10.02
CA ALA A 171 6.82 19.50 -10.34
C ALA A 171 8.02 20.32 -10.86
N GLY A 172 9.14 20.28 -10.14
CA GLY A 172 10.35 21.00 -10.54
C GLY A 172 10.90 20.52 -11.88
N TYR A 173 10.98 19.20 -12.08
CA TYR A 173 11.49 18.63 -13.33
C TYR A 173 10.59 18.93 -14.54
N VAL A 174 9.26 18.93 -14.37
CA VAL A 174 8.34 19.33 -15.44
C VAL A 174 8.51 20.81 -15.80
N THR A 175 8.67 21.70 -14.82
CA THR A 175 8.92 23.13 -15.07
C THR A 175 10.23 23.36 -15.83
N ILE A 176 11.31 22.70 -15.39
CA ILE A 176 12.62 22.73 -16.06
C ILE A 176 12.50 22.22 -17.49
N ALA A 177 11.83 21.08 -17.70
CA ALA A 177 11.65 20.48 -19.01
C ALA A 177 10.81 21.35 -19.95
N GLN A 178 9.78 22.02 -19.45
CA GLN A 178 8.97 22.95 -20.23
C GLN A 178 9.81 24.12 -20.74
N TYR A 179 10.56 24.76 -19.83
CA TYR A 179 11.44 25.86 -20.21
C TYR A 179 12.52 25.41 -21.21
N TRP A 180 13.12 24.24 -20.96
CA TRP A 180 14.13 23.65 -21.84
C TRP A 180 13.57 23.37 -23.25
N HIS A 181 12.36 22.82 -23.36
CA HIS A 181 11.67 22.59 -24.63
C HIS A 181 11.49 23.90 -25.43
N ASP A 182 11.03 24.96 -24.76
CA ASP A 182 10.79 26.25 -25.41
C ASP A 182 12.09 26.84 -25.97
N GLN A 183 13.18 26.76 -25.21
CA GLN A 183 14.51 27.23 -25.64
C GLN A 183 15.07 26.39 -26.79
N ARG A 184 14.92 25.05 -26.77
CA ARG A 184 15.31 24.18 -27.88
C ARG A 184 14.57 24.50 -29.17
N LYS A 185 13.27 24.78 -29.06
CA LYS A 185 12.44 25.15 -30.22
C LYS A 185 12.89 26.46 -30.87
N LEU A 186 13.41 27.42 -30.08
CA LEU A 186 14.02 28.64 -30.59
C LEU A 186 15.32 28.34 -31.35
N ALA A 187 16.19 27.52 -30.75
CA ALA A 187 17.46 27.11 -31.36
C ALA A 187 17.27 26.34 -32.68
N GLU A 188 16.32 25.40 -32.73
CA GLU A 188 16.08 24.55 -33.91
C GLU A 188 15.42 25.28 -35.09
N ARG A 189 14.61 26.31 -34.82
CA ARG A 189 13.86 27.06 -35.86
C ARG A 189 14.58 28.32 -36.33
N GLY A 190 15.71 28.66 -35.71
CA GLY A 190 16.61 29.73 -36.11
C GLY A 190 16.08 31.15 -35.88
N ALA A 191 16.88 32.13 -36.32
CA ALA A 191 16.69 33.56 -36.08
C ALA A 191 15.31 34.11 -36.49
N GLU A 192 14.72 33.64 -37.58
CA GLU A 192 13.41 34.14 -38.05
C GLU A 192 12.28 33.78 -37.09
N TYR A 193 12.29 32.57 -36.54
CA TYR A 193 11.29 32.15 -35.55
C TYR A 193 11.51 32.85 -34.21
N ALA A 194 12.77 33.01 -33.78
CA ALA A 194 13.10 33.76 -32.57
C ALA A 194 12.64 35.23 -32.66
N ALA A 195 12.91 35.90 -33.79
CA ALA A 195 12.46 37.26 -34.05
C ALA A 195 10.92 37.39 -34.03
N SER A 196 10.20 36.40 -34.58
CA SER A 196 8.72 36.37 -34.53
C SER A 196 8.13 36.29 -33.11
N ARG A 197 8.94 35.87 -32.13
CA ARG A 197 8.61 35.76 -30.70
C ARG A 197 9.21 36.91 -29.87
N GLY A 198 9.94 37.84 -30.49
CA GLY A 198 10.64 38.91 -29.79
C GLY A 198 11.82 38.42 -28.93
N GLN A 199 12.45 37.32 -29.34
CA GLN A 199 13.56 36.69 -28.63
C GLN A 199 14.78 36.57 -29.55
N GLU A 200 15.97 36.50 -28.94
CA GLU A 200 17.22 36.23 -29.65
C GLU A 200 17.37 34.73 -29.92
N GLU A 201 18.14 34.39 -30.96
CA GLU A 201 18.51 33.00 -31.23
C GLU A 201 19.37 32.45 -30.09
N VAL A 202 19.15 31.19 -29.74
CA VAL A 202 19.78 30.55 -28.57
C VAL A 202 20.70 29.44 -29.05
N GLU A 203 21.96 29.51 -28.65
CA GLU A 203 22.91 28.43 -28.85
C GLU A 203 22.93 27.52 -27.61
N LEU A 204 22.63 26.23 -27.79
CA LEU A 204 22.59 25.28 -26.67
C LEU A 204 24.00 24.83 -26.29
N VAL A 205 24.24 24.64 -24.99
CA VAL A 205 25.55 24.33 -24.43
C VAL A 205 25.55 22.93 -23.82
N VAL A 206 26.57 22.12 -24.14
CA VAL A 206 26.78 20.83 -23.45
C VAL A 206 27.36 21.11 -22.07
N VAL A 207 26.72 20.58 -21.03
CA VAL A 207 27.16 20.73 -19.64
C VAL A 207 27.39 19.37 -19.03
N GLU A 208 28.54 19.22 -18.39
CA GLU A 208 28.83 18.08 -17.51
C GLU A 208 28.42 18.48 -16.08
N PRO A 209 27.44 17.79 -15.47
CA PRO A 209 27.04 18.03 -14.09
C PRO A 209 28.16 17.64 -13.11
N SER A 210 28.06 18.11 -11.87
CA SER A 210 29.11 17.87 -10.86
C SER A 210 29.29 16.38 -10.53
N GLU A 211 30.53 15.88 -10.67
CA GLU A 211 30.92 14.51 -10.26
C GLU A 211 30.92 14.32 -8.73
N ALA A 212 31.02 15.40 -7.95
CA ALA A 212 31.24 15.38 -6.51
C ALA A 212 30.05 14.86 -5.66
N LYS A 213 28.99 14.37 -6.30
CA LYS A 213 27.79 13.78 -5.66
C LYS A 213 27.51 12.34 -6.11
N ALA A 214 28.50 11.64 -6.69
CA ALA A 214 28.30 10.28 -7.21
C ALA A 214 28.02 9.23 -6.11
N GLN A 215 28.49 9.39 -4.88
CA GLN A 215 28.00 8.55 -3.77
C GLN A 215 26.72 9.15 -3.22
N THR A 216 25.59 8.67 -3.72
CA THR A 216 24.32 8.84 -3.03
C THR A 216 23.95 7.52 -2.38
N SER A 217 24.28 7.36 -1.09
CA SER A 217 23.44 6.55 -0.21
C SER A 217 22.09 7.27 -0.13
N ALA A 218 21.25 7.05 -1.14
CA ALA A 218 19.98 7.71 -1.27
C ALA A 218 18.98 6.92 -0.44
N VAL A 219 18.61 7.48 0.71
CA VAL A 219 17.37 7.10 1.37
C VAL A 219 16.26 7.84 0.64
N VAL A 220 15.55 7.15 -0.24
CA VAL A 220 14.44 7.74 -1.00
C VAL A 220 13.14 7.41 -0.27
N LYS A 221 12.27 8.41 -0.15
CA LYS A 221 10.90 8.20 0.33
C LYS A 221 10.04 7.71 -0.83
N LEU A 222 9.65 6.43 -0.79
CA LEU A 222 8.82 5.80 -1.82
C LEU A 222 7.47 5.36 -1.25
N ASP A 223 6.41 5.45 -2.04
CA ASP A 223 5.10 4.90 -1.69
C ASP A 223 5.06 3.42 -2.10
N VAL A 224 5.44 2.53 -1.17
CA VAL A 224 5.61 1.09 -1.40
C VAL A 224 4.28 0.36 -1.21
N PRO A 225 3.92 -0.62 -2.06
CA PRO A 225 2.73 -1.44 -1.90
C PRO A 225 2.66 -2.06 -0.49
N ALA A 226 1.50 -1.97 0.15
CA ALA A 226 1.35 -2.42 1.53
C ALA A 226 -0.07 -2.93 1.80
N ILE A 227 -0.18 -4.00 2.59
CA ILE A 227 -1.46 -4.48 3.08
C ILE A 227 -1.75 -3.83 4.43
N SER A 228 -2.97 -3.32 4.59
CA SER A 228 -3.44 -2.73 5.85
C SER A 228 -3.54 -3.81 6.92
N GLU A 229 -2.98 -3.54 8.08
CA GLU A 229 -3.09 -4.43 9.24
C GLU A 229 -4.53 -4.60 9.70
N ASN A 230 -5.40 -3.63 9.42
CA ASN A 230 -6.82 -3.76 9.70
C ASN A 230 -7.47 -4.89 8.92
N SER A 231 -6.96 -5.24 7.73
CA SER A 231 -7.47 -6.37 6.96
C SER A 231 -7.23 -7.67 7.73
N LEU A 232 -6.00 -7.94 8.16
CA LEU A 232 -5.67 -9.14 8.93
C LEU A 232 -6.28 -9.13 10.33
N ARG A 233 -6.35 -7.96 10.99
CA ARG A 233 -7.03 -7.81 12.30
C ARG A 233 -8.50 -8.20 12.21
N HIS A 234 -9.19 -7.79 11.14
CA HIS A 234 -10.59 -8.13 10.93
C HIS A 234 -10.77 -9.64 10.72
N GLN A 235 -9.93 -10.25 9.87
CA GLN A 235 -9.97 -11.68 9.59
C GLN A 235 -9.70 -12.53 10.83
N LEU A 236 -8.71 -12.13 11.64
CA LEU A 236 -8.40 -12.81 12.89
C LEU A 236 -9.53 -12.64 13.93
N ARG A 237 -10.12 -11.45 14.02
CA ARG A 237 -11.30 -11.22 14.88
C ARG A 237 -12.45 -12.12 14.43
N GLU A 238 -12.65 -12.23 13.12
CA GLU A 238 -13.71 -13.06 12.56
C GLU A 238 -13.53 -14.54 12.88
N ALA A 239 -12.35 -15.08 12.64
CA ALA A 239 -12.00 -16.45 13.01
C ALA A 239 -12.17 -16.70 14.51
N GLY A 240 -11.75 -15.75 15.35
CA GLY A 240 -11.88 -15.87 16.80
C GLY A 240 -13.32 -15.97 17.27
N TYR A 241 -14.26 -15.20 16.69
CA TYR A 241 -15.65 -15.31 17.13
C TYR A 241 -16.34 -16.55 16.54
N ARG A 242 -15.97 -16.98 15.32
CA ARG A 242 -16.41 -18.28 14.77
C ARG A 242 -16.06 -19.41 15.72
N HIS A 243 -14.82 -19.41 16.19
CA HIS A 243 -14.36 -20.37 17.19
C HIS A 243 -15.20 -20.28 18.48
N LEU A 244 -15.34 -19.08 19.06
CA LEU A 244 -16.15 -18.85 20.26
C LEU A 244 -17.58 -19.39 20.10
N PHE A 245 -18.25 -19.07 18.99
CA PHE A 245 -19.64 -19.46 18.75
C PHE A 245 -19.77 -20.97 18.56
N ALA A 246 -18.82 -21.61 17.88
CA ALA A 246 -18.76 -23.06 17.75
C ALA A 246 -18.63 -23.73 19.12
N VAL A 247 -17.72 -23.26 19.99
CA VAL A 247 -17.55 -23.82 21.34
C VAL A 247 -18.78 -23.59 22.23
N LEU A 248 -19.50 -22.48 22.04
CA LEU A 248 -20.76 -22.19 22.74
C LEU A 248 -22.00 -22.87 22.12
N GLY A 249 -21.82 -23.57 20.99
CA GLY A 249 -22.88 -24.25 20.24
C GLY A 249 -23.89 -23.29 19.59
N ILE A 250 -23.52 -22.03 19.35
CA ILE A 250 -24.40 -21.01 18.77
C ILE A 250 -24.44 -21.24 17.26
N GLU A 251 -25.61 -21.65 16.75
CA GLU A 251 -25.83 -21.82 15.33
C GLU A 251 -25.83 -20.44 14.64
N ARG A 252 -25.08 -20.33 13.55
CA ARG A 252 -25.15 -19.16 12.65
C ARG A 252 -26.45 -19.26 11.84
N GLY A 253 -27.16 -18.15 11.72
CA GLY A 253 -28.14 -18.00 10.64
C GLY A 253 -27.46 -17.83 9.29
N ASP A 254 -28.25 -17.84 8.22
CA ASP A 254 -27.76 -17.72 6.82
C ASP A 254 -27.13 -16.34 6.49
N GLY A 255 -27.12 -15.40 7.43
CA GLY A 255 -26.48 -14.09 7.32
C GLY A 255 -26.50 -13.30 8.63
N PRO A 256 -25.89 -12.10 8.67
CA PRO A 256 -25.96 -11.21 9.82
C PRO A 256 -27.41 -10.82 10.16
N GLY A 257 -27.82 -11.02 11.41
CA GLY A 257 -29.18 -10.78 11.91
C GLY A 257 -30.17 -11.92 11.64
N TRP A 258 -29.73 -13.01 11.00
CA TRP A 258 -30.56 -14.19 10.71
C TRP A 258 -30.36 -15.31 11.73
N GLY A 259 -29.45 -15.14 12.70
CA GLY A 259 -29.19 -16.07 13.80
C GLY A 259 -29.95 -15.73 15.08
N VAL A 260 -29.68 -16.48 16.14
CA VAL A 260 -30.23 -16.23 17.50
C VAL A 260 -29.58 -15.02 18.20
N LEU A 261 -28.59 -14.38 17.57
CA LEU A 261 -27.83 -13.27 18.14
C LEU A 261 -28.42 -11.92 17.72
N PRO A 262 -28.52 -10.94 18.63
CA PRO A 262 -28.84 -9.57 18.25
C PRO A 262 -27.82 -8.98 17.28
N GLU A 263 -28.27 -8.18 16.32
CA GLU A 263 -27.41 -7.53 15.29
C GLU A 263 -26.20 -6.81 15.89
N MET A 264 -26.41 -6.11 17.00
CA MET A 264 -25.36 -5.34 17.66
C MET A 264 -24.32 -6.24 18.37
N VAL A 265 -24.68 -7.47 18.76
CA VAL A 265 -23.71 -8.48 19.25
C VAL A 265 -22.86 -8.96 18.08
N GLU A 266 -23.47 -9.24 16.93
CA GLU A 266 -22.71 -9.61 15.73
C GLU A 266 -21.79 -8.48 15.28
N ALA A 267 -22.26 -7.23 15.30
CA ALA A 267 -21.45 -6.06 14.98
C ALA A 267 -20.22 -5.94 15.90
N LEU A 268 -20.38 -6.16 17.21
CA LEU A 268 -19.26 -6.17 18.17
C LEU A 268 -18.14 -7.11 17.72
N PHE A 269 -18.48 -8.30 17.23
CA PHE A 269 -17.50 -9.31 16.82
C PHE A 269 -17.03 -9.18 15.36
N VAL A 270 -17.82 -8.59 14.47
CA VAL A 270 -17.43 -8.39 13.06
C VAL A 270 -16.60 -7.12 12.90
N ASN A 271 -17.15 -5.95 13.26
CA ASN A 271 -16.51 -4.65 13.02
C ASN A 271 -16.05 -3.94 14.31
N GLY A 272 -16.36 -4.48 15.48
CA GLY A 272 -16.01 -3.86 16.78
C GLY A 272 -17.14 -3.03 17.38
N GLY A 273 -18.32 -3.05 16.77
CA GLY A 273 -19.52 -2.34 17.23
C GLY A 273 -19.51 -0.85 16.86
N ASN A 274 -20.64 -0.19 17.11
CA ASN A 274 -20.79 1.26 16.99
C ASN A 274 -21.55 1.83 18.19
N ILE A 275 -21.09 2.97 18.69
CA ILE A 275 -21.86 3.73 19.70
C ILE A 275 -23.01 4.46 19.00
N VAL A 276 -24.23 4.26 19.49
CA VAL A 276 -25.42 4.92 18.95
C VAL A 276 -25.34 6.41 19.21
N LYS A 277 -25.64 7.21 18.18
CA LYS A 277 -25.59 8.68 18.27
C LYS A 277 -26.52 9.17 19.39
N GLY A 278 -25.97 9.94 20.33
CA GLY A 278 -26.71 10.50 21.47
C GLY A 278 -26.85 9.55 22.66
N ALA A 279 -26.24 8.36 22.63
CA ALA A 279 -26.22 7.47 23.78
C ALA A 279 -25.35 8.04 24.91
N SER A 280 -25.87 7.98 26.14
CA SER A 280 -25.13 8.31 27.36
C SER A 280 -24.54 7.04 27.97
N ALA A 281 -23.24 7.05 28.25
CA ALA A 281 -22.60 5.94 28.94
C ALA A 281 -23.23 5.74 30.34
N PRO A 282 -23.44 4.48 30.79
CA PRO A 282 -23.93 4.21 32.13
C PRO A 282 -22.88 4.61 33.18
N ALA A 283 -23.32 4.97 34.39
CA ALA A 283 -22.43 5.41 35.47
C ALA A 283 -21.32 4.39 35.82
N ALA A 284 -21.57 3.09 35.60
CA ALA A 284 -20.63 2.01 35.87
C ALA A 284 -19.94 1.46 34.59
N ALA A 285 -19.86 2.23 33.51
CA ALA A 285 -19.32 1.78 32.20
C ALA A 285 -17.96 1.07 32.30
N HIS A 286 -17.02 1.57 33.11
CA HIS A 286 -15.71 0.94 33.29
C HIS A 286 -15.79 -0.44 33.96
N ALA A 287 -16.63 -0.59 34.98
CA ALA A 287 -16.83 -1.88 35.66
C ALA A 287 -17.55 -2.88 34.74
N LEU A 288 -18.54 -2.41 33.96
CA LEU A 288 -19.21 -3.23 32.95
C LEU A 288 -18.23 -3.69 31.87
N ALA A 289 -17.39 -2.80 31.34
CA ALA A 289 -16.37 -3.14 30.36
C ALA A 289 -15.39 -4.19 30.89
N ALA A 290 -14.92 -4.05 32.14
CA ALA A 290 -14.04 -5.03 32.76
C ALA A 290 -14.71 -6.40 32.93
N LYS A 291 -15.99 -6.42 33.32
CA LYS A 291 -16.79 -7.66 33.44
C LYS A 291 -16.95 -8.36 32.08
N ILE A 292 -17.33 -7.61 31.05
CA ILE A 292 -17.48 -8.12 29.67
C ILE A 292 -16.16 -8.71 29.16
N ARG A 293 -15.04 -7.99 29.32
CA ARG A 293 -13.71 -8.46 28.88
C ARG A 293 -13.22 -9.69 29.63
N THR A 294 -13.63 -9.84 30.89
CA THR A 294 -13.31 -11.02 31.70
C THR A 294 -14.08 -12.24 31.22
N ALA A 295 -15.37 -12.07 30.89
CA ALA A 295 -16.23 -13.11 30.36
C ALA A 295 -15.87 -13.51 28.92
N TYR A 296 -15.62 -12.53 28.05
CA TYR A 296 -15.31 -12.75 26.63
C TYR A 296 -13.89 -12.30 26.33
N ARG A 297 -12.94 -13.23 26.46
CA ARG A 297 -11.50 -12.96 26.26
C ARG A 297 -11.14 -12.49 24.85
N LEU A 298 -11.94 -12.84 23.85
CA LEU A 298 -11.81 -12.29 22.50
C LEU A 298 -12.07 -10.77 22.45
N VAL A 299 -12.99 -10.26 23.27
CA VAL A 299 -13.26 -8.82 23.42
C VAL A 299 -12.12 -8.14 24.16
N ASP A 300 -11.53 -8.81 25.15
CA ASP A 300 -10.30 -8.34 25.80
C ASP A 300 -9.12 -8.23 24.83
N LEU A 301 -9.00 -9.21 23.92
CA LEU A 301 -7.98 -9.23 22.87
C LEU A 301 -8.13 -8.08 21.87
N PHE A 302 -9.31 -7.92 21.28
CA PHE A 302 -9.52 -7.02 20.15
C PHE A 302 -10.14 -5.66 20.47
N SER A 303 -10.65 -5.45 21.69
CA SER A 303 -11.56 -4.34 22.02
C SER A 303 -12.89 -4.39 21.25
N GLY A 304 -13.76 -3.45 21.58
CA GLY A 304 -15.01 -3.18 20.90
C GLY A 304 -15.78 -2.06 21.58
N THR A 305 -16.99 -1.81 21.09
CA THR A 305 -17.94 -0.84 21.63
C THR A 305 -19.29 -1.51 21.80
N THR A 306 -20.00 -1.09 22.84
CA THR A 306 -21.41 -1.40 23.04
C THR A 306 -22.27 -0.30 22.40
N LYS A 307 -23.61 -0.36 22.56
CA LYS A 307 -24.49 0.72 22.08
C LYS A 307 -24.18 2.09 22.69
N ALA A 308 -23.55 2.13 23.87
CA ALA A 308 -23.43 3.36 24.65
C ALA A 308 -22.00 3.69 25.10
N PHE A 309 -21.06 2.73 25.13
CA PHE A 309 -19.72 2.99 25.65
C PHE A 309 -18.65 2.09 25.03
N TRP A 310 -17.41 2.55 25.15
CA TRP A 310 -16.22 1.84 24.68
C TRP A 310 -15.71 0.85 25.72
N LEU A 311 -15.28 -0.34 25.28
CA LEU A 311 -14.80 -1.42 26.16
C LEU A 311 -13.31 -1.27 26.56
N GLY A 312 -12.66 -0.17 26.18
CA GLY A 312 -11.25 0.09 26.47
C GLY A 312 -10.30 -0.59 25.49
N THR A 313 -9.00 -0.29 25.55
CA THR A 313 -8.00 -0.79 24.57
C THR A 313 -7.85 -2.31 24.62
N GLY A 314 -7.72 -2.93 23.45
CA GLY A 314 -7.50 -4.37 23.32
C GLY A 314 -6.09 -4.77 23.73
N LYS A 315 -5.91 -6.05 24.03
CA LYS A 315 -4.59 -6.63 24.38
C LYS A 315 -3.70 -6.92 23.18
N LEU A 316 -4.26 -7.00 21.96
CA LEU A 316 -3.50 -6.93 20.71
C LEU A 316 -3.09 -5.47 20.44
N THR A 317 -1.93 -5.08 20.99
CA THR A 317 -1.42 -3.70 20.99
C THR A 317 -0.75 -3.33 19.68
N GLY A 318 -0.14 -4.30 19.00
CA GLY A 318 0.51 -4.12 17.71
C GLY A 318 0.07 -5.19 16.73
N LEU A 319 -0.15 -4.77 15.49
CA LEU A 319 -0.14 -5.66 14.34
C LEU A 319 0.65 -4.94 13.27
N ARG A 320 1.62 -5.65 12.70
CA ARG A 320 2.46 -5.16 11.61
C ARG A 320 2.44 -6.18 10.49
N CYS A 321 2.34 -5.71 9.25
CA CYS A 321 2.28 -6.58 8.09
C CYS A 321 3.16 -6.02 6.98
N TRP A 322 4.01 -6.87 6.43
CA TRP A 322 4.96 -6.52 5.39
C TRP A 322 4.87 -7.52 4.25
N LEU A 323 4.95 -7.04 3.02
CA LEU A 323 5.26 -7.91 1.88
C LEU A 323 6.67 -8.46 2.08
N VAL A 324 6.85 -9.76 1.85
CA VAL A 324 8.16 -10.40 1.84
C VAL A 324 8.82 -10.06 0.52
N CYS A 325 9.56 -8.95 0.50
CA CYS A 325 10.16 -8.37 -0.68
C CYS A 325 11.47 -7.65 -0.34
N ARG A 326 12.23 -7.27 -1.36
CA ARG A 326 13.52 -6.58 -1.24
C ARG A 326 13.48 -5.30 -0.42
N GLU A 327 12.45 -4.48 -0.62
CA GLU A 327 12.31 -3.20 0.10
C GLU A 327 12.08 -3.41 1.60
N ASN A 328 11.56 -4.56 2.01
CA ASN A 328 11.31 -4.91 3.41
C ASN A 328 12.33 -5.88 3.99
N ALA A 329 13.22 -6.48 3.18
CA ALA A 329 14.10 -7.59 3.57
C ALA A 329 14.86 -7.33 4.88
N ALA A 330 15.43 -6.13 5.04
CA ALA A 330 16.19 -5.77 6.24
C ALA A 330 15.37 -5.71 7.54
N ALA A 331 14.04 -5.61 7.45
CA ALA A 331 13.13 -5.52 8.59
C ALA A 331 12.48 -6.87 8.94
N LEU A 332 12.68 -7.91 8.12
CA LEU A 332 11.99 -9.18 8.25
C LEU A 332 12.83 -10.20 9.03
N PRO A 333 12.25 -10.93 10.00
CA PRO A 333 12.96 -11.94 10.79
C PRO A 333 12.98 -13.33 10.12
N ILE A 334 12.77 -13.39 8.81
CA ILE A 334 12.71 -14.63 8.02
C ILE A 334 13.69 -14.53 6.85
N GLU A 335 14.00 -15.66 6.21
CA GLU A 335 14.74 -15.68 4.94
C GLU A 335 13.83 -16.29 3.87
N ASP A 336 13.69 -15.60 2.73
CA ASP A 336 12.87 -16.07 1.63
C ASP A 336 13.42 -15.56 0.28
N PRO A 337 13.41 -16.37 -0.80
CA PRO A 337 13.85 -15.92 -2.12
C PRO A 337 13.12 -14.69 -2.66
N LEU A 338 11.88 -14.44 -2.23
CA LEU A 338 11.13 -13.24 -2.63
C LEU A 338 11.76 -11.95 -2.07
N MET A 339 12.67 -12.03 -1.11
CA MET A 339 13.45 -10.88 -0.64
C MET A 339 14.40 -10.30 -1.70
N ASP A 340 14.62 -10.97 -2.82
CA ASP A 340 15.34 -10.39 -3.96
C ASP A 340 14.41 -9.69 -4.96
N VAL A 341 13.10 -9.87 -4.81
CA VAL A 341 12.05 -9.36 -5.70
C VAL A 341 11.49 -8.06 -5.15
N SER A 342 11.27 -7.07 -6.02
CA SER A 342 10.67 -5.80 -5.60
C SER A 342 9.17 -5.94 -5.30
N ALA A 343 8.67 -5.19 -4.32
CA ALA A 343 7.23 -5.09 -4.05
C ALA A 343 6.41 -4.64 -5.29
N PHE A 344 7.01 -3.85 -6.19
CA PHE A 344 6.35 -3.38 -7.40
C PHE A 344 6.26 -4.45 -8.49
N ASP A 345 7.24 -5.37 -8.55
CA ASP A 345 7.23 -6.52 -9.46
C ASP A 345 6.22 -7.59 -9.02
N MET A 346 5.76 -7.51 -7.77
CA MET A 346 4.69 -8.36 -7.22
C MET A 346 3.29 -7.81 -7.53
N LEU A 347 3.17 -6.70 -8.26
CA LEU A 347 1.87 -6.15 -8.66
C LEU A 347 1.50 -6.60 -10.07
N ASP A 348 0.21 -6.83 -10.28
CA ASP A 348 -0.40 -7.04 -11.58
C ASP A 348 -1.61 -6.11 -11.75
N SER A 349 -2.02 -5.86 -12.99
CA SER A 349 -3.17 -5.03 -13.33
C SER A 349 -4.31 -5.87 -13.86
N VAL A 350 -5.45 -5.80 -13.19
CA VAL A 350 -6.67 -6.52 -13.55
C VAL A 350 -7.68 -5.55 -14.15
N THR A 351 -8.21 -5.90 -15.32
CA THR A 351 -9.33 -5.21 -15.96
C THR A 351 -10.60 -6.05 -15.79
N GLU A 352 -11.57 -5.54 -15.05
CA GLU A 352 -12.88 -6.16 -14.90
C GLU A 352 -13.99 -5.25 -15.45
N THR A 353 -15.07 -5.85 -15.97
CA THR A 353 -16.28 -5.10 -16.31
C THR A 353 -17.29 -5.22 -15.17
N ARG A 354 -17.49 -4.13 -14.41
CA ARG A 354 -18.55 -4.05 -13.42
C ARG A 354 -19.88 -3.88 -14.14
N ARG A 355 -20.78 -4.85 -14.01
CA ARG A 355 -22.18 -4.73 -14.45
C ARG A 355 -22.97 -3.99 -13.37
N ALA A 356 -23.56 -2.83 -13.71
CA ALA A 356 -24.44 -2.11 -12.78
C ALA A 356 -25.83 -2.75 -12.67
N THR A 357 -26.28 -3.50 -13.69
CA THR A 357 -27.59 -4.19 -13.72
C THR A 357 -27.49 -5.53 -14.46
N GLU A 358 -28.41 -6.47 -14.16
CA GLU A 358 -28.53 -7.75 -14.87
C GLU A 358 -28.80 -7.58 -16.37
N ARG A 359 -29.41 -6.45 -16.77
CA ARG A 359 -29.72 -6.10 -18.17
C ARG A 359 -28.56 -5.43 -18.92
N GLY A 360 -27.39 -5.26 -18.29
CA GLY A 360 -26.19 -4.74 -18.95
C GLY A 360 -26.15 -3.23 -19.20
N VAL A 361 -27.11 -2.46 -18.69
CA VAL A 361 -27.06 -0.99 -18.74
C VAL A 361 -26.16 -0.48 -17.60
N GLY A 362 -25.18 0.36 -17.93
CA GLY A 362 -24.20 0.91 -16.98
C GLY A 362 -22.97 0.03 -16.76
N GLN A 363 -22.43 -0.61 -17.81
CA GLN A 363 -21.15 -1.31 -17.71
C GLN A 363 -20.02 -0.31 -17.50
N MET A 364 -19.27 -0.49 -16.42
CA MET A 364 -18.08 0.30 -16.13
C MET A 364 -16.88 -0.63 -16.14
N ILE A 365 -15.93 -0.38 -17.04
CA ILE A 365 -14.63 -1.05 -16.98
C ILE A 365 -13.90 -0.48 -15.77
N GLN A 366 -13.51 -1.36 -14.85
CA GLN A 366 -12.72 -1.03 -13.68
C GLN A 366 -11.36 -1.70 -13.86
N ASN A 367 -10.31 -0.89 -13.84
CA ASN A 367 -8.93 -1.38 -13.77
C ASN A 367 -8.47 -1.29 -12.33
N PHE A 368 -7.75 -2.30 -11.84
CA PHE A 368 -7.21 -2.23 -10.49
C PHE A 368 -5.97 -3.09 -10.30
N GLU A 369 -5.08 -2.67 -9.42
CA GLU A 369 -3.85 -3.42 -9.12
C GLU A 369 -4.08 -4.48 -8.04
N THR A 370 -3.48 -5.65 -8.23
CA THR A 370 -3.48 -6.72 -7.22
C THR A 370 -2.06 -7.15 -6.92
N VAL A 371 -1.82 -7.63 -5.71
CA VAL A 371 -0.60 -8.40 -5.44
C VAL A 371 -0.79 -9.79 -6.05
N VAL A 372 0.20 -10.25 -6.81
CA VAL A 372 0.15 -11.52 -7.55
C VAL A 372 0.02 -12.74 -6.65
N SER A 373 -0.49 -13.83 -7.22
CA SER A 373 -0.41 -15.15 -6.58
C SER A 373 1.05 -15.54 -6.38
N GLY A 374 1.35 -16.24 -5.27
CA GLY A 374 2.70 -16.65 -4.88
C GLY A 374 3.45 -15.60 -4.05
N ALA A 375 2.98 -14.35 -3.99
CA ALA A 375 3.53 -13.36 -3.09
C ALA A 375 3.34 -13.79 -1.63
N LYS A 376 4.29 -13.44 -0.76
CA LYS A 376 4.24 -13.74 0.67
C LYS A 376 4.13 -12.47 1.50
N LEU A 377 3.50 -12.58 2.65
CA LEU A 377 3.45 -11.55 3.68
C LEU A 377 3.90 -12.10 5.01
N TYR A 378 4.75 -11.34 5.70
CA TYR A 378 5.04 -11.58 7.10
C TYR A 378 4.14 -10.68 7.94
N ALA A 379 3.46 -11.27 8.91
CA ALA A 379 2.63 -10.54 9.87
C ALA A 379 3.08 -10.84 11.31
N GLU A 380 3.19 -9.78 12.09
CA GLU A 380 3.65 -9.81 13.47
C GLU A 380 2.57 -9.24 14.40
N PHE A 381 2.19 -10.03 15.39
CA PHE A 381 1.19 -9.70 16.40
C PHE A 381 1.88 -9.45 17.74
N ASP A 382 1.70 -8.25 18.29
CA ASP A 382 2.21 -7.88 19.60
C ASP A 382 1.08 -7.85 20.62
N LEU A 383 1.27 -8.64 21.69
CA LEU A 383 0.35 -8.75 22.81
C LEU A 383 0.93 -8.03 24.02
N ASP A 384 0.10 -7.25 24.71
CA ASP A 384 0.48 -6.52 25.92
C ASP A 384 1.13 -7.44 26.96
N ARG A 385 2.16 -6.94 27.64
CA ARG A 385 2.96 -7.71 28.61
C ARG A 385 2.19 -8.22 29.83
N TYR A 386 0.99 -7.67 30.07
CA TYR A 386 0.09 -8.08 31.15
C TYR A 386 -1.18 -8.74 30.61
N THR A 387 -1.11 -9.32 29.40
CA THR A 387 -2.22 -10.08 28.81
C THR A 387 -2.52 -11.31 29.67
N HIS A 388 -3.80 -11.50 29.99
CA HIS A 388 -4.24 -12.63 30.78
C HIS A 388 -4.01 -13.95 30.00
N PRO A 389 -3.63 -15.07 30.66
CA PRO A 389 -3.41 -16.35 29.98
C PRO A 389 -4.58 -16.80 29.09
N LEU A 390 -5.83 -16.67 29.58
CA LEU A 390 -7.02 -16.98 28.76
C LEU A 390 -7.20 -16.05 27.55
N THR A 391 -6.69 -14.81 27.59
CA THR A 391 -6.68 -13.91 26.44
C THR A 391 -5.61 -14.32 25.41
N LEU A 392 -4.46 -14.83 25.87
CA LEU A 392 -3.48 -15.47 25.00
C LEU A 392 -4.05 -16.75 24.36
N GLY A 393 -4.77 -17.56 25.12
CA GLY A 393 -5.49 -18.74 24.61
C GLY A 393 -6.55 -18.38 23.58
N ALA A 394 -7.31 -17.31 23.80
CA ALA A 394 -8.27 -16.79 22.82
C ALA A 394 -7.58 -16.31 21.53
N PHE A 395 -6.40 -15.70 21.63
CA PHE A 395 -5.58 -15.34 20.47
C PHE A 395 -5.15 -16.59 19.69
N GLN A 396 -4.61 -17.60 20.38
CA GLN A 396 -4.20 -18.86 19.72
C GLN A 396 -5.38 -19.55 19.03
N ALA A 397 -6.52 -19.65 19.71
CA ALA A 397 -7.74 -20.23 19.13
C ALA A 397 -8.19 -19.48 17.87
N ALA A 398 -8.15 -18.14 17.89
CA ALA A 398 -8.48 -17.31 16.73
C ALA A 398 -7.49 -17.51 15.57
N LEU A 399 -6.20 -17.59 15.88
CA LEU A 399 -5.14 -17.79 14.89
C LEU A 399 -5.25 -19.17 14.23
N ASP A 400 -5.40 -20.23 15.02
CA ASP A 400 -5.56 -21.59 14.50
C ASP A 400 -6.80 -21.70 13.63
N THR A 401 -7.92 -21.09 14.06
CA THR A 401 -9.16 -21.11 13.30
C THR A 401 -8.99 -20.35 11.98
N TYR A 402 -8.30 -19.21 11.99
CA TYR A 402 -8.02 -18.46 10.78
C TYR A 402 -7.18 -19.29 9.78
N LEU A 403 -6.12 -19.94 10.27
CA LEU A 403 -5.21 -20.73 9.45
C LEU A 403 -5.80 -22.06 8.97
N ALA A 404 -6.70 -22.68 9.75
CA ALA A 404 -7.32 -23.97 9.42
C ALA A 404 -8.53 -23.84 8.49
N ASP A 405 -9.21 -22.70 8.50
CA ASP A 405 -10.36 -22.43 7.62
C ASP A 405 -9.87 -22.08 6.20
N ARG A 406 -10.58 -21.18 5.50
CA ARG A 406 -10.20 -20.62 4.21
C ARG A 406 -9.64 -19.21 4.45
N PRO A 407 -8.36 -19.06 4.85
CA PRO A 407 -7.83 -17.75 5.20
C PRO A 407 -7.84 -16.81 4.01
N GLU A 408 -8.29 -15.60 4.28
CA GLU A 408 -8.44 -14.53 3.30
C GLU A 408 -7.74 -13.27 3.79
N LEU A 409 -7.21 -12.48 2.86
CA LEU A 409 -6.56 -11.21 3.13
C LEU A 409 -6.94 -10.19 2.05
N GLY A 410 -7.03 -8.93 2.43
CA GLY A 410 -7.44 -7.84 1.53
C GLY A 410 -8.96 -7.69 1.46
N GLY A 411 -9.44 -7.28 0.28
CA GLY A 411 -10.85 -7.10 -0.04
C GLY A 411 -11.24 -7.92 -1.27
N GLN A 412 -12.52 -7.82 -1.65
CA GLN A 412 -13.10 -8.56 -2.78
C GLN A 412 -13.00 -10.09 -2.67
N SER A 413 -12.94 -10.65 -1.46
CA SER A 413 -12.84 -12.11 -1.29
C SER A 413 -14.06 -12.88 -1.80
N ALA A 414 -15.25 -12.28 -1.67
CA ALA A 414 -16.47 -12.78 -2.31
C ALA A 414 -16.38 -12.91 -3.85
N ARG A 415 -15.39 -12.26 -4.49
CA ARG A 415 -15.12 -12.33 -5.92
C ARG A 415 -13.95 -13.24 -6.29
N GLY A 416 -13.35 -13.93 -5.33
CA GLY A 416 -12.26 -14.87 -5.60
C GLY A 416 -10.85 -14.38 -5.22
N TYR A 417 -10.71 -13.16 -4.71
CA TYR A 417 -9.42 -12.56 -4.36
C TYR A 417 -9.01 -12.87 -2.93
N GLY A 418 -7.71 -12.75 -2.64
CA GLY A 418 -7.24 -12.69 -1.27
C GLY A 418 -7.08 -14.03 -0.56
N PHE A 419 -7.34 -15.17 -1.22
CA PHE A 419 -7.07 -16.47 -0.63
C PHE A 419 -5.58 -16.65 -0.37
N VAL A 420 -5.26 -17.05 0.86
CA VAL A 420 -3.89 -17.32 1.29
C VAL A 420 -3.81 -18.70 1.94
N ASP A 421 -2.59 -19.20 2.08
CA ASP A 421 -2.24 -20.23 3.07
C ASP A 421 -1.29 -19.61 4.08
N GLY A 422 -1.31 -20.04 5.34
CA GLY A 422 -0.45 -19.46 6.35
C GLY A 422 0.28 -20.47 7.22
N GLU A 423 1.44 -20.07 7.69
CA GLU A 423 2.28 -20.83 8.62
C GLU A 423 2.72 -19.94 9.79
N ILE A 424 2.83 -20.53 10.97
CA ILE A 424 3.35 -19.86 12.16
C ILE A 424 4.87 -20.00 12.16
N VAL A 425 5.58 -18.88 12.02
CA VAL A 425 7.06 -18.84 12.04
C VAL A 425 7.63 -18.46 13.40
N GLN A 426 6.83 -17.77 14.22
CA GLN A 426 7.16 -17.48 15.61
C GLN A 426 5.94 -17.78 16.47
N SER A 427 5.98 -18.89 17.20
CA SER A 427 4.86 -19.39 17.99
C SER A 427 4.70 -18.68 19.33
N LEU A 428 3.45 -18.63 19.82
CA LEU A 428 3.16 -18.30 21.20
C LEU A 428 3.72 -19.39 22.13
N PRO A 429 4.55 -19.05 23.14
CA PRO A 429 5.00 -20.02 24.14
C PRO A 429 3.81 -20.66 24.86
N ASP A 430 3.81 -21.99 24.96
CA ASP A 430 2.72 -22.80 25.53
C ASP A 430 1.34 -22.55 24.88
N GLY A 431 1.30 -22.10 23.61
CA GLY A 431 0.07 -21.72 22.91
C GLY A 431 -1.05 -22.77 22.96
N GLU A 432 -0.73 -24.03 22.69
CA GLU A 432 -1.71 -25.13 22.74
C GLU A 432 -2.32 -25.34 24.13
N ASN A 433 -1.51 -25.25 25.18
CA ASN A 433 -1.99 -25.36 26.56
C ASN A 433 -2.86 -24.17 26.94
N LEU A 434 -2.46 -22.96 26.55
CA LEU A 434 -3.23 -21.73 26.78
C LEU A 434 -4.58 -21.79 26.06
N LYS A 435 -4.60 -22.27 24.82
CA LYS A 435 -5.82 -22.52 24.04
C LYS A 435 -6.72 -23.53 24.74
N ALA A 436 -6.20 -24.68 25.15
CA ALA A 436 -6.98 -25.69 25.86
C ALA A 436 -7.59 -25.16 27.16
N GLN A 437 -6.85 -24.34 27.93
CA GLN A 437 -7.38 -23.67 29.13
C GLN A 437 -8.50 -22.67 28.80
N TYR A 438 -8.34 -21.90 27.72
CA TYR A 438 -9.37 -21.00 27.23
C TYR A 438 -10.64 -21.77 26.83
N GLU A 439 -10.52 -22.81 26.01
CA GLU A 439 -11.64 -23.65 25.58
C GLU A 439 -12.33 -24.32 26.77
N ALA A 440 -11.57 -24.85 27.74
CA ALA A 440 -12.12 -25.40 28.97
C ALA A 440 -12.94 -24.35 29.76
N SER A 441 -12.44 -23.11 29.86
CA SER A 441 -13.18 -22.02 30.51
C SER A 441 -14.48 -21.65 29.78
N LEU A 442 -14.49 -21.73 28.44
CA LEU A 442 -15.71 -21.52 27.65
C LEU A 442 -16.74 -22.63 27.88
N VAL A 443 -16.29 -23.88 27.94
CA VAL A 443 -17.17 -25.03 28.17
C VAL A 443 -17.76 -24.98 29.57
N GLU A 444 -16.95 -24.69 30.59
CA GLU A 444 -17.40 -24.55 31.99
C GLU A 444 -18.47 -23.46 32.14
N ASN A 445 -18.35 -22.36 31.39
CA ASN A 445 -19.24 -21.20 31.49
C ASN A 445 -20.24 -21.12 30.32
N ARG A 446 -20.43 -22.21 29.56
CA ARG A 446 -21.12 -22.21 28.25
C ARG A 446 -22.51 -21.56 28.32
N GLU A 447 -23.35 -22.01 29.24
CA GLU A 447 -24.74 -21.55 29.35
C GLU A 447 -24.83 -20.05 29.68
N ALA A 448 -24.02 -19.59 30.63
CA ALA A 448 -24.00 -18.19 31.04
C ALA A 448 -23.47 -17.27 29.91
N LEU A 449 -22.39 -17.69 29.23
CA LEU A 449 -21.82 -16.94 28.12
C LEU A 449 -22.77 -16.89 26.92
N ARG A 450 -23.42 -18.02 26.61
CA ARG A 450 -24.41 -18.12 25.54
C ARG A 450 -25.63 -17.25 25.82
N ALA A 451 -26.21 -17.35 27.01
CA ALA A 451 -27.35 -16.53 27.41
C ALA A 451 -27.01 -15.04 27.31
N GLY A 452 -25.84 -14.64 27.83
CA GLY A 452 -25.35 -13.26 27.77
C GLY A 452 -25.18 -12.70 26.35
N LEU A 453 -24.90 -13.55 25.36
CA LEU A 453 -24.85 -13.13 23.95
C LEU A 453 -26.25 -13.01 23.34
N ILE A 454 -27.15 -13.95 23.63
CA ILE A 454 -28.51 -13.96 23.07
C ILE A 454 -29.35 -12.82 23.64
N ASP A 455 -29.22 -12.54 24.94
CA ASP A 455 -30.00 -11.50 25.63
C ASP A 455 -29.38 -10.09 25.54
N GLY A 456 -28.21 -9.94 24.90
CA GLY A 456 -27.51 -8.66 24.75
C GLY A 456 -26.95 -8.08 26.07
N THR A 457 -26.94 -8.85 27.16
CA THR A 457 -26.40 -8.40 28.45
C THR A 457 -24.90 -8.58 28.57
N LEU A 458 -24.30 -9.40 27.72
CA LEU A 458 -22.89 -9.80 27.74
C LEU A 458 -22.44 -10.23 29.14
N THR A 459 -23.26 -11.05 29.82
CA THR A 459 -23.10 -11.53 31.21
C THR A 459 -23.12 -10.45 32.28
N THR A 460 -23.39 -9.19 31.93
CA THR A 460 -23.38 -8.12 32.91
C THR A 460 -24.62 -8.12 33.79
N GLY A 461 -25.73 -8.71 33.33
CA GLY A 461 -27.04 -8.65 33.97
C GLY A 461 -27.85 -7.39 33.61
N VAL A 462 -27.31 -6.53 32.74
CA VAL A 462 -27.96 -5.34 32.19
C VAL A 462 -27.81 -5.38 30.68
N GLU A 463 -28.86 -5.02 29.94
CA GLU A 463 -28.80 -4.95 28.48
C GLU A 463 -27.86 -3.83 28.04
N VAL A 464 -26.67 -4.19 27.57
CA VAL A 464 -25.61 -3.25 27.16
C VAL A 464 -25.47 -3.14 25.66
N ILE A 465 -26.07 -4.06 24.91
CA ILE A 465 -26.07 -4.10 23.45
C ILE A 465 -27.35 -3.50 22.87
#